data_AF-A0A1L6HYV6-F1
#
_entry.id   AF-A0A1L6HYV6-F1
#
_cell.length_a   1.000
_cell.length_b   1.000
_cell.length_c   1.000
_cell.angle_alpha   90.00
_cell.angle_beta   90.00
_cell.angle_gamma   90.00
#
_symmetry.space_group_name_H-M   'P 1'
#
loop_
_entity.id
_entity.type
_entity.pdbx_description
1 polymer ?
#
loop_
_entity_poly.entity_id
_entity_poly.type
_entity_poly.pdbx_seq_one_letter_code
_entity_poly.pdbx_strand_id
1 'polypeptide(L)'
;MSALLTPPSAHEVHVWQWHLDVGDDDIDRYWQTLSTQERERTNQFRFDRHRRRYVAGRAELRRLLGRYLGLPPHAVSIDYGSDGKPFCTSAPRGRPICFNLSHSEHTAALAVSSGFEVGIDVEHVRPIEACVPVEVFSFREHAEFIALPDAQQQAVFFESWARKEACLKALGTGFTLPPDHFEFDLSIRGDTVPRFVGGEAEEAAHWRIGDLSLSPTCAGAVAARCTDWSIVRMN
;
A
#
# COMPACT_ATOMS: atom_id res chain seq x y z
N MET A 1 3.63 -20.36 19.38
CA MET A 1 4.26 -19.10 18.93
C MET A 1 4.56 -19.27 17.46
N SER A 2 4.11 -18.35 16.60
CA SER A 2 4.44 -18.38 15.17
C SER A 2 5.94 -18.13 14.97
N ALA A 3 6.55 -18.76 13.97
CA ALA A 3 7.98 -18.61 13.70
C ALA A 3 8.35 -17.14 13.41
N LEU A 4 9.47 -16.71 13.99
CA LEU A 4 10.07 -15.40 13.73
C LEU A 4 10.40 -15.26 12.24
N LEU A 5 10.20 -14.06 11.71
CA LEU A 5 10.58 -13.71 10.35
C LEU A 5 11.91 -12.97 10.35
N THR A 6 12.77 -13.32 9.41
CA THR A 6 13.94 -12.49 9.09
C THR A 6 13.44 -11.19 8.45
N PRO A 7 13.83 -10.00 8.95
CA PRO A 7 13.53 -8.74 8.27
C PRO A 7 14.06 -8.72 6.83
N PRO A 8 13.45 -7.94 5.94
CA PRO A 8 13.99 -7.74 4.59
C PRO A 8 15.43 -7.22 4.64
N SER A 9 16.26 -7.61 3.68
CA SER A 9 17.53 -6.93 3.46
C SER A 9 17.32 -5.50 2.95
N ALA A 10 18.40 -4.73 2.81
CA ALA A 10 18.34 -3.36 2.26
C ALA A 10 17.86 -3.31 0.79
N HIS A 11 17.82 -4.46 0.10
CA HIS A 11 17.43 -4.60 -1.31
C HIS A 11 16.13 -5.37 -1.51
N GLU A 12 15.36 -5.57 -0.43
CA GLU A 12 14.12 -6.34 -0.48
C GLU A 12 12.98 -5.54 0.11
N VAL A 13 11.83 -5.66 -0.53
CA VAL A 13 10.54 -5.34 0.07
C VAL A 13 9.75 -6.62 0.20
N HIS A 14 9.51 -7.04 1.44
CA HIS A 14 8.61 -8.15 1.71
C HIS A 14 7.17 -7.69 1.48
N VAL A 15 6.43 -8.40 0.63
CA VAL A 15 5.02 -8.11 0.36
C VAL A 15 4.15 -9.28 0.82
N TRP A 16 3.24 -8.98 1.74
CA TRP A 16 2.23 -9.89 2.23
C TRP A 16 0.86 -9.53 1.68
N GLN A 17 0.02 -10.54 1.49
CA GLN A 17 -1.36 -10.36 1.06
C GLN A 17 -2.28 -11.29 1.84
N TRP A 18 -3.49 -10.84 2.11
CA TRP A 18 -4.52 -11.67 2.74
C TRP A 18 -5.92 -11.21 2.39
N HIS A 19 -6.88 -12.11 2.60
CA HIS A 19 -8.30 -11.84 2.44
C HIS A 19 -8.87 -11.19 3.70
N LEU A 20 -9.71 -10.16 3.53
CA LEU A 20 -10.29 -9.40 4.63
C LEU A 20 -11.65 -9.92 5.08
N ASP A 21 -12.36 -10.67 4.23
CA ASP A 21 -13.59 -11.33 4.64
C ASP A 21 -13.22 -12.68 5.30
N VAL A 22 -13.39 -12.73 6.62
CA VAL A 22 -13.05 -13.87 7.48
C VAL A 22 -14.27 -14.29 8.31
N GLY A 23 -14.25 -15.54 8.78
CA GLY A 23 -15.32 -16.12 9.60
C GLY A 23 -15.43 -15.48 10.99
N ASP A 24 -16.53 -15.75 11.69
CA ASP A 24 -16.80 -15.17 13.01
C ASP A 24 -15.76 -15.57 14.06
N ASP A 25 -15.37 -16.84 14.09
CA ASP A 25 -14.33 -17.35 15.00
C ASP A 25 -12.99 -16.62 14.83
N ASP A 26 -12.64 -16.27 13.58
CA ASP A 26 -11.41 -15.52 13.29
C ASP A 26 -11.54 -14.05 13.72
N ILE A 27 -12.71 -13.42 13.53
CA ILE A 27 -12.97 -12.04 13.98
C ILE A 27 -12.81 -11.91 15.49
N ASP A 28 -13.36 -12.84 16.28
CA ASP A 28 -13.25 -12.80 17.74
C ASP A 28 -11.80 -12.93 18.21
N ARG A 29 -11.03 -13.82 17.58
CA ARG A 29 -9.59 -13.96 17.84
C ARG A 29 -8.83 -12.70 17.43
N TYR A 30 -9.14 -12.12 16.27
CA TYR A 30 -8.52 -10.90 15.76
C TYR A 30 -8.80 -9.70 16.66
N TRP A 31 -10.03 -9.56 17.15
CA TRP A 31 -10.42 -8.50 18.08
C TRP A 31 -9.54 -8.43 19.33
N GLN A 32 -9.14 -9.59 19.85
CA GLN A 32 -8.27 -9.69 21.03
C GLN A 32 -6.86 -9.12 20.81
N THR A 33 -6.42 -9.01 19.55
CA THR A 33 -5.08 -8.50 19.19
C THR A 33 -5.01 -6.98 19.01
N LEU A 34 -6.16 -6.33 18.79
CA LEU A 34 -6.22 -4.89 18.51
C LEU A 34 -5.88 -4.06 19.75
N SER A 35 -5.29 -2.88 19.52
CA SER A 35 -5.15 -1.86 20.56
C SER A 35 -6.49 -1.23 20.91
N THR A 36 -6.54 -0.54 22.05
CA THR A 36 -7.72 0.23 22.47
C THR A 36 -8.15 1.23 21.40
N GLN A 37 -7.19 2.00 20.84
CA GLN A 37 -7.47 2.99 19.79
C GLN A 37 -8.05 2.36 18.52
N GLU A 38 -7.56 1.18 18.11
CA GLU A 38 -8.10 0.47 16.95
C GLU A 38 -9.51 -0.05 17.22
N ARG A 39 -9.77 -0.57 18.43
CA ARG A 39 -11.11 -0.97 18.85
C ARG A 39 -12.08 0.20 18.85
N GLU A 40 -11.67 1.36 19.37
CA GLU A 40 -12.48 2.58 19.36
C GLU A 40 -12.78 3.06 17.94
N ARG A 41 -11.80 3.01 17.04
CA ARG A 41 -11.99 3.37 15.62
C ARG A 41 -13.04 2.50 14.94
N THR A 42 -13.26 1.27 15.40
CA THR A 42 -14.29 0.40 14.83
C THR A 42 -15.71 0.96 14.97
N ASN A 43 -15.94 1.84 15.97
CA ASN A 43 -17.24 2.49 16.19
C ASN A 43 -17.58 3.55 15.13
N GLN A 44 -16.59 3.98 14.33
CA GLN A 44 -16.76 4.98 13.28
C GLN A 44 -17.32 4.38 11.99
N PHE A 45 -17.31 3.06 11.84
CA PHE A 45 -17.81 2.40 10.64
C PHE A 45 -19.33 2.27 10.66
N ARG A 46 -19.99 2.78 9.62
CA ARG A 46 -21.44 2.66 9.42
C ARG A 46 -21.88 1.24 9.08
N PHE A 47 -21.07 0.50 8.32
CA PHE A 47 -21.42 -0.82 7.82
C PHE A 47 -20.55 -1.90 8.46
N ASP A 48 -21.18 -2.96 8.95
CA ASP A 48 -20.50 -4.04 9.64
C ASP A 48 -19.41 -4.70 8.79
N ARG A 49 -19.66 -4.87 7.48
CA ARG A 49 -18.64 -5.40 6.55
C ARG A 49 -17.31 -4.63 6.60
N HIS A 50 -17.37 -3.29 6.62
CA HIS A 50 -16.15 -2.46 6.63
C HIS A 50 -15.48 -2.51 8.01
N ARG A 51 -16.30 -2.59 9.08
CA ARG A 51 -15.81 -2.81 10.44
C ARG A 51 -15.04 -4.13 10.57
N ARG A 52 -15.60 -5.24 10.07
CA ARG A 52 -14.98 -6.56 10.07
C ARG A 52 -13.68 -6.58 9.25
N ARG A 53 -13.71 -6.02 8.04
CA ARG A 53 -12.51 -5.88 7.19
C ARG A 53 -11.43 -5.05 7.86
N TYR A 54 -11.79 -3.96 8.56
CA TYR A 54 -10.84 -3.17 9.34
C TYR A 54 -10.19 -4.01 10.46
N VAL A 55 -10.99 -4.78 11.22
CA VAL A 55 -10.47 -5.68 12.27
C VAL A 55 -9.50 -6.71 11.69
N ALA A 56 -9.89 -7.39 10.61
CA ALA A 56 -9.04 -8.39 9.94
C ALA A 56 -7.72 -7.76 9.45
N GLY A 57 -7.79 -6.60 8.81
CA GLY A 57 -6.61 -5.87 8.33
C GLY A 57 -5.64 -5.48 9.46
N ARG A 58 -6.16 -4.94 10.58
CA ARG A 58 -5.33 -4.54 11.72
C ARG A 58 -4.75 -5.72 12.48
N ALA A 59 -5.51 -6.78 12.68
CA ALA A 59 -5.05 -7.97 13.38
C ALA A 59 -3.91 -8.65 12.61
N GLU A 60 -4.06 -8.82 11.29
CA GLU A 60 -3.01 -9.42 10.46
C GLU A 60 -1.77 -8.53 10.35
N LEU A 61 -1.94 -7.20 10.22
CA LEU A 61 -0.82 -6.26 10.32
C LEU A 61 -0.02 -6.47 11.61
N ARG A 62 -0.69 -6.48 12.77
CA ARG A 62 -0.05 -6.69 14.07
C ARG A 62 0.63 -8.05 14.18
N ARG A 63 -0.01 -9.10 13.65
CA ARG A 63 0.56 -10.44 13.64
C ARG A 63 1.84 -10.50 12.82
N LEU A 64 1.84 -9.92 11.63
CA LEU A 64 3.01 -9.90 10.74
C LEU A 64 4.14 -9.06 11.32
N LEU A 65 3.87 -7.84 11.77
CA LEU A 65 4.88 -7.01 12.46
C LEU A 65 5.42 -7.70 13.72
N GLY A 66 4.56 -8.34 14.50
CA GLY A 66 4.95 -9.11 15.68
C GLY A 66 5.95 -10.23 15.36
N ARG A 67 5.79 -10.90 14.21
CA ARG A 67 6.74 -11.93 13.75
C ARG A 67 8.11 -11.37 13.37
N TYR A 68 8.17 -10.18 12.77
CA TYR A 68 9.45 -9.50 12.49
C TYR A 68 10.13 -9.00 13.76
N LEU A 69 9.36 -8.60 14.77
CA LEU A 69 9.86 -8.00 16.01
C LEU A 69 10.09 -9.01 17.14
N GLY A 70 9.57 -10.23 17.01
CA GLY A 70 9.51 -11.21 18.08
C GLY A 70 8.60 -10.81 19.24
N LEU A 71 7.52 -10.10 18.93
CA LEU A 71 6.52 -9.64 19.89
C LEU A 71 5.16 -10.31 19.64
N PRO A 72 4.35 -10.56 20.68
CA PRO A 72 2.96 -10.93 20.47
C PRO A 72 2.19 -9.76 19.81
N PRO A 73 1.15 -10.03 19.00
CA PRO A 73 0.48 -9.00 18.19
C PRO A 73 -0.04 -7.78 19.00
N HIS A 74 -0.55 -8.03 20.21
CA HIS A 74 -1.07 -6.97 21.09
C HIS A 74 0.04 -6.07 21.68
N ALA A 75 1.30 -6.51 21.66
CA ALA A 75 2.43 -5.74 22.17
C ALA A 75 3.15 -4.91 21.09
N VAL A 76 2.71 -5.00 19.82
CA VAL A 76 3.28 -4.19 18.74
C VAL A 76 2.76 -2.75 18.85
N SER A 77 3.65 -1.79 19.08
CA SER A 77 3.30 -0.39 19.15
C SER A 77 3.38 0.24 17.75
N ILE A 78 2.23 0.77 17.31
CA ILE A 78 2.08 1.48 16.04
C ILE A 78 1.58 2.87 16.38
N ASP A 79 2.30 3.89 15.93
CA ASP A 79 1.96 5.30 16.09
C ASP A 79 1.74 5.94 14.70
N TYR A 80 1.32 7.20 14.65
CA TYR A 80 0.96 7.90 13.42
C TYR A 80 1.74 9.21 13.30
N GLY A 81 2.35 9.44 12.13
CA GLY A 81 3.00 10.72 11.82
C GLY A 81 2.02 11.87 11.69
N SER A 82 2.53 13.09 11.49
CA SER A 82 1.74 14.32 11.29
C SER A 82 0.63 14.17 10.24
N ASP A 83 0.93 13.44 9.18
CA ASP A 83 0.08 13.24 8.01
C ASP A 83 -0.70 11.92 8.07
N GLY A 84 -0.70 11.25 9.22
CA GLY A 84 -1.46 10.02 9.47
C GLY A 84 -0.82 8.74 8.94
N LYS A 85 0.41 8.78 8.39
CA LYS A 85 1.15 7.56 8.01
C LYS A 85 1.53 6.77 9.27
N PRO A 86 1.14 5.49 9.38
CA PRO A 86 1.50 4.67 10.54
C PRO A 86 2.98 4.27 10.50
N PHE A 87 3.62 4.20 11.66
CA PHE A 87 5.00 3.72 11.81
C PHE A 87 5.16 2.86 13.08
N CYS A 88 6.15 1.97 13.06
CA CYS A 88 6.38 1.01 14.14
C CYS A 88 7.39 1.57 15.15
N THR A 89 6.95 1.85 16.38
CA THR A 89 7.82 2.35 17.47
C THR A 89 8.52 1.23 18.25
N SER A 90 8.05 0.00 18.11
CA SER A 90 8.66 -1.18 18.75
C SER A 90 9.91 -1.71 18.03
N ALA A 91 10.32 -1.12 16.90
CA ALA A 91 11.49 -1.57 16.15
C ALA A 91 12.80 -1.24 16.91
N PRO A 92 13.74 -2.20 17.05
CA PRO A 92 15.04 -1.92 17.65
C PRO A 92 15.81 -0.83 16.87
N ARG A 93 16.55 0.04 17.57
CA ARG A 93 17.29 1.18 16.96
C ARG A 93 18.27 0.80 15.83
N GLY A 94 18.71 -0.46 15.75
CA GLY A 94 19.59 -0.96 14.68
C GLY A 94 18.90 -1.80 13.61
N ARG A 95 17.57 -1.96 13.67
CA ARG A 95 16.75 -2.69 12.70
C ARG A 95 15.43 -1.95 12.46
N PRO A 96 15.48 -0.73 11.90
CA PRO A 96 14.26 0.03 11.61
C PRO A 96 13.45 -0.70 10.55
N ILE A 97 12.19 -1.01 10.89
CA ILE A 97 11.23 -1.57 9.94
C ILE A 97 10.30 -0.45 9.51
N CYS A 98 10.28 -0.17 8.22
CA CYS A 98 9.27 0.68 7.60
C CYS A 98 8.20 -0.23 6.99
N PHE A 99 6.95 0.22 7.00
CA PHE A 99 5.86 -0.55 6.42
C PHE A 99 4.79 0.36 5.85
N ASN A 100 3.99 -0.19 4.95
CA ASN A 100 2.78 0.46 4.47
C ASN A 100 1.71 -0.59 4.21
N LEU A 101 0.47 -0.28 4.60
CA LEU A 101 -0.69 -1.14 4.43
C LEU A 101 -1.64 -0.50 3.43
N SER A 102 -2.11 -1.27 2.45
CA SER A 102 -3.24 -0.90 1.61
C SER A 102 -4.30 -1.99 1.60
N HIS A 103 -5.54 -1.60 1.31
CA HIS A 103 -6.62 -2.52 1.08
C HIS A 103 -7.62 -1.95 0.07
N SER A 104 -8.18 -2.83 -0.74
CA SER A 104 -9.31 -2.52 -1.61
C SER A 104 -10.22 -3.74 -1.68
N GLU A 105 -11.52 -3.49 -1.54
CA GLU A 105 -12.53 -4.52 -1.31
C GLU A 105 -12.14 -5.55 -0.25
N HIS A 106 -11.93 -6.80 -0.65
CA HIS A 106 -11.62 -7.94 0.21
C HIS A 106 -10.13 -8.26 0.25
N THR A 107 -9.29 -7.46 -0.42
CA THR A 107 -7.85 -7.68 -0.52
C THR A 107 -7.11 -6.67 0.36
N ALA A 108 -6.21 -7.16 1.20
CA ALA A 108 -5.21 -6.32 1.86
C ALA A 108 -3.81 -6.72 1.40
N ALA A 109 -2.91 -5.73 1.36
CA ALA A 109 -1.51 -5.92 1.10
C ALA A 109 -0.65 -5.08 2.04
N LEU A 110 0.46 -5.64 2.49
CA LEU A 110 1.44 -5.01 3.37
C LEU A 110 2.82 -5.08 2.72
N ALA A 111 3.43 -3.92 2.50
CA ALA A 111 4.85 -3.82 2.18
C ALA A 111 5.64 -3.60 3.47
N VAL A 112 6.76 -4.31 3.60
CA VAL A 112 7.72 -4.17 4.70
C VAL A 112 9.11 -4.03 4.12
N SER A 113 9.83 -2.99 4.51
CA SER A 113 11.22 -2.70 4.13
C SER A 113 12.09 -2.50 5.37
N SER A 114 13.40 -2.58 5.18
CA SER A 114 14.39 -2.28 6.22
C SER A 114 15.27 -1.12 5.79
N GLY A 115 15.11 0.03 6.45
CA GLY A 115 15.99 1.19 6.27
C GLY A 115 15.57 2.21 5.20
N PHE A 116 14.41 2.07 4.58
CA PHE A 116 13.85 3.09 3.68
C PHE A 116 12.32 3.10 3.70
N GLU A 117 11.73 4.27 3.48
CA GLU A 117 10.28 4.42 3.40
C GLU A 117 9.72 3.72 2.15
N VAL A 118 8.62 2.99 2.34
CA VAL A 118 7.92 2.27 1.29
C VAL A 118 6.44 2.65 1.29
N GLY A 119 5.82 2.59 0.13
CA GLY A 119 4.39 2.69 -0.08
C GLY A 119 3.89 1.50 -0.87
N ILE A 120 2.67 1.05 -0.57
CA ILE A 120 1.97 0.02 -1.34
C ILE A 120 0.55 0.50 -1.59
N ASP A 121 0.04 0.20 -2.77
CA ASP A 121 -1.36 0.37 -3.05
C ASP A 121 -1.94 -0.80 -3.84
N VAL A 122 -3.23 -1.08 -3.59
CA VAL A 122 -4.00 -2.16 -4.21
C VAL A 122 -5.40 -1.66 -4.48
N GLU A 123 -5.91 -1.89 -5.68
CA GLU A 123 -7.16 -1.31 -6.15
C GLU A 123 -7.97 -2.31 -6.98
N HIS A 124 -9.19 -2.60 -6.54
CA HIS A 124 -10.12 -3.41 -7.32
C HIS A 124 -10.66 -2.61 -8.50
N VAL A 125 -10.53 -3.22 -9.68
CA VAL A 125 -10.99 -2.66 -10.95
C VAL A 125 -12.51 -2.61 -10.95
N ARG A 126 -13.04 -1.42 -11.19
CA ARG A 126 -14.48 -1.13 -11.18
C ARG A 126 -14.82 -0.05 -12.21
N PRO A 127 -16.08 0.09 -12.61
CA PRO A 127 -16.51 1.26 -13.38
C PRO A 127 -16.15 2.58 -12.67
N ILE A 128 -15.60 3.52 -13.43
CA ILE A 128 -15.28 4.88 -12.99
C ILE A 128 -16.07 5.89 -13.81
N GLU A 129 -16.38 7.03 -13.21
CA GLU A 129 -16.99 8.15 -13.92
C GLU A 129 -15.97 8.81 -14.85
N ALA A 130 -16.44 9.35 -15.97
CA ALA A 130 -15.57 9.93 -17.01
C ALA A 130 -14.77 11.16 -16.52
N CYS A 131 -15.20 11.83 -15.45
CA CYS A 131 -14.45 12.94 -14.86
C CYS A 131 -13.22 12.49 -14.07
N VAL A 132 -13.20 11.27 -13.54
CA VAL A 132 -12.14 10.82 -12.62
C VAL A 132 -10.76 10.83 -13.28
N PRO A 133 -10.56 10.29 -14.51
CA PRO A 133 -9.27 10.39 -15.19
C PRO A 133 -8.79 11.83 -15.38
N VAL A 134 -9.70 12.79 -15.57
CA VAL A 134 -9.36 14.22 -15.77
C VAL A 134 -8.78 14.83 -14.49
N GLU A 135 -9.23 14.38 -13.32
CA GLU A 135 -8.78 14.89 -12.01
C GLU A 135 -7.48 14.24 -11.53
N VAL A 136 -7.16 13.04 -12.03
CA VAL A 136 -6.03 12.22 -11.56
C VAL A 136 -4.81 12.31 -12.48
N PHE A 137 -5.04 12.43 -13.78
CA PHE A 137 -3.98 12.39 -14.77
C PHE A 137 -3.40 13.75 -15.10
N SER A 138 -2.10 13.76 -15.37
CA SER A 138 -1.48 14.87 -16.06
C SER A 138 -2.10 15.03 -17.46
N PHE A 139 -1.88 16.18 -18.09
CA PHE A 139 -2.28 16.41 -19.48
C PHE A 139 -1.77 15.31 -20.43
N ARG A 140 -0.55 14.80 -20.20
CA ARG A 140 0.06 13.76 -21.04
C ARG A 140 -0.56 12.40 -20.79
N GLU A 141 -0.69 12.00 -19.53
CA GLU A 141 -1.36 10.75 -19.16
C GLU A 141 -2.79 10.73 -19.70
N HIS A 142 -3.52 11.84 -19.59
CA HIS A 142 -4.87 11.93 -20.11
C HIS A 142 -4.91 11.77 -21.64
N ALA A 143 -3.97 12.37 -22.37
CA ALA A 143 -3.85 12.19 -23.82
C ALA A 143 -3.51 10.74 -24.22
N GLU A 144 -2.60 10.09 -23.48
CA GLU A 144 -2.29 8.67 -23.66
C GLU A 144 -3.53 7.80 -23.35
N PHE A 145 -4.27 8.14 -22.29
CA PHE A 145 -5.45 7.40 -21.81
C PHE A 145 -6.61 7.39 -22.81
N ILE A 146 -6.99 8.55 -23.36
CA ILE A 146 -8.09 8.64 -24.33
C ILE A 146 -7.76 8.00 -25.68
N ALA A 147 -6.47 7.75 -25.96
CA ALA A 147 -6.03 7.04 -27.14
C ALA A 147 -6.09 5.51 -26.97
N LEU A 148 -6.30 5.00 -25.75
CA LEU A 148 -6.43 3.58 -25.48
C LEU A 148 -7.79 3.05 -25.96
N PRO A 149 -7.84 1.77 -26.41
CA PRO A 149 -9.11 1.09 -26.60
C PRO A 149 -9.91 1.06 -25.29
N ASP A 150 -11.22 1.30 -25.36
CA ASP A 150 -12.13 1.34 -24.19
C ASP A 150 -11.99 0.11 -23.28
N ALA A 151 -11.76 -1.07 -23.89
CA ALA A 151 -11.57 -2.33 -23.16
C ALA A 151 -10.32 -2.36 -22.26
N GLN A 152 -9.34 -1.47 -22.49
CA GLN A 152 -8.10 -1.38 -21.71
C GLN A 152 -8.13 -0.24 -20.70
N GLN A 153 -8.92 0.82 -20.94
CA GLN A 153 -8.91 2.04 -20.15
C GLN A 153 -9.08 1.77 -18.64
N GLN A 154 -10.04 0.94 -18.23
CA GLN A 154 -10.24 0.65 -16.81
C GLN A 154 -9.01 0.02 -16.14
N ALA A 155 -8.41 -0.99 -16.76
CA ALA A 155 -7.23 -1.65 -16.20
C ALA A 155 -6.06 -0.67 -16.09
N VAL A 156 -5.80 0.10 -17.16
CA VAL A 156 -4.71 1.09 -17.19
C VAL A 156 -4.92 2.21 -16.19
N PHE A 157 -6.16 2.64 -15.99
CA PHE A 157 -6.49 3.64 -14.97
C PHE A 157 -6.10 3.14 -13.58
N PHE A 158 -6.55 1.95 -13.17
CA PHE A 158 -6.25 1.44 -11.84
C PHE A 158 -4.78 1.05 -11.66
N GLU A 159 -4.09 0.59 -12.71
CA GLU A 159 -2.63 0.42 -12.68
C GLU A 159 -1.92 1.76 -12.38
N SER A 160 -2.25 2.82 -13.12
CA SER A 160 -1.63 4.14 -12.91
C SER A 160 -2.01 4.75 -11.56
N TRP A 161 -3.28 4.61 -11.17
CA TRP A 161 -3.79 5.08 -9.87
C TRP A 161 -3.03 4.41 -8.71
N ALA A 162 -2.88 3.08 -8.73
CA ALA A 162 -2.14 2.36 -7.70
C ALA A 162 -0.67 2.81 -7.64
N ARG A 163 -0.03 3.09 -8.78
CA ARG A 163 1.35 3.62 -8.82
C ARG A 163 1.44 4.99 -8.14
N LYS A 164 0.52 5.92 -8.45
CA LYS A 164 0.46 7.27 -7.86
C LYS A 164 0.23 7.20 -6.35
N GLU A 165 -0.76 6.43 -5.92
CA GLU A 165 -1.07 6.24 -4.49
C GLU A 165 0.07 5.58 -3.72
N ALA A 166 0.74 4.59 -4.31
CA ALA A 166 1.92 3.98 -3.70
C ALA A 166 3.03 5.03 -3.49
N CYS A 167 3.28 5.91 -4.46
CA CYS A 167 4.26 6.99 -4.30
C CYS A 167 3.87 8.00 -3.21
N LEU A 168 2.61 8.44 -3.17
CA LEU A 168 2.10 9.34 -2.12
C LEU A 168 2.21 8.72 -0.73
N LYS A 169 1.92 7.42 -0.61
CA LYS A 169 2.07 6.65 0.63
C LYS A 169 3.52 6.46 1.04
N ALA A 170 4.43 6.30 0.09
CA ALA A 170 5.87 6.24 0.36
C ALA A 170 6.38 7.56 0.95
N LEU A 171 5.97 8.70 0.37
CA LEU A 171 6.25 10.03 0.92
C LEU A 171 5.58 10.28 2.27
N GLY A 172 4.41 9.67 2.51
CA GLY A 172 3.64 9.85 3.72
C GLY A 172 2.90 11.18 3.79
N THR A 173 2.81 11.94 2.70
CA THR A 173 2.16 13.25 2.64
C THR A 173 0.63 13.19 2.57
N GLY A 174 0.06 11.99 2.43
CA GLY A 174 -1.36 11.80 2.11
C GLY A 174 -1.74 12.54 0.81
N PHE A 175 -2.97 13.04 0.75
CA PHE A 175 -3.50 13.85 -0.37
C PHE A 175 -3.06 15.31 -0.36
N THR A 176 -2.08 15.70 0.48
CA THR A 176 -1.55 17.07 0.47
C THR A 176 -0.88 17.39 -0.87
N LEU A 177 -0.33 16.38 -1.53
CA LEU A 177 0.15 16.47 -2.90
C LEU A 177 -0.95 15.94 -3.84
N PRO A 178 -1.23 16.65 -4.96
CA PRO A 178 -2.19 16.16 -5.94
C PRO A 178 -1.65 14.90 -6.65
N PRO A 179 -2.52 13.98 -7.12
CA PRO A 179 -2.06 12.75 -7.78
C PRO A 179 -1.28 12.96 -9.08
N ASP A 180 -1.49 14.09 -9.77
CA ASP A 180 -0.73 14.50 -10.96
C ASP A 180 0.71 14.93 -10.65
N HIS A 181 1.09 14.99 -9.37
CA HIS A 181 2.47 15.19 -8.93
C HIS A 181 3.41 14.10 -9.46
N PHE A 182 2.90 12.87 -9.63
CA PHE A 182 3.60 11.75 -10.27
C PHE A 182 3.01 11.48 -11.64
N GLU A 183 3.81 11.61 -12.69
CA GLU A 183 3.42 11.25 -14.06
C GLU A 183 4.03 9.90 -14.46
N PHE A 184 3.25 9.02 -15.09
CA PHE A 184 3.71 7.75 -15.64
C PHE A 184 3.50 7.64 -17.16
N ASP A 185 4.31 6.79 -17.80
CA ASP A 185 4.04 6.30 -19.15
C ASP A 185 2.98 5.19 -19.10
N LEU A 186 1.79 5.44 -19.65
CA LEU A 186 0.66 4.50 -19.58
C LEU A 186 0.84 3.28 -20.51
N SER A 187 1.84 3.31 -21.38
CA SER A 187 2.21 2.16 -22.23
C SER A 187 3.11 1.15 -21.51
N ILE A 188 3.79 1.55 -20.43
CA ILE A 188 4.67 0.66 -19.67
C ILE A 188 3.86 -0.24 -18.74
N ARG A 189 3.96 -1.55 -18.98
CA ARG A 189 3.47 -2.61 -18.10
C ARG A 189 4.62 -3.13 -17.23
N GLY A 190 4.31 -3.51 -15.99
CA GLY A 190 5.33 -3.95 -15.04
C GLY A 190 6.04 -2.80 -14.32
N ASP A 191 7.25 -3.10 -13.82
CA ASP A 191 8.08 -2.17 -13.07
C ASP A 191 8.39 -0.91 -13.88
N THR A 192 8.36 0.25 -13.22
CA THR A 192 8.54 1.54 -13.88
C THR A 192 9.15 2.58 -12.93
N VAL A 193 9.39 3.77 -13.49
CA VAL A 193 9.80 4.99 -12.78
C VAL A 193 8.83 6.11 -13.15
N PRO A 194 8.59 7.10 -12.28
CA PRO A 194 7.82 8.25 -12.69
C PRO A 194 8.63 9.07 -13.71
N ARG A 195 7.96 9.80 -14.58
CA ARG A 195 8.58 10.78 -15.49
C ARG A 195 8.85 12.11 -14.79
N PHE A 196 8.05 12.44 -13.78
CA PHE A 196 8.12 13.71 -13.07
C PHE A 196 7.62 13.57 -11.63
N VAL A 197 8.22 14.35 -10.73
CA VAL A 197 7.84 14.52 -9.32
C VAL A 197 7.74 16.02 -9.06
N GLY A 198 6.58 16.63 -9.34
CA GLY A 198 6.25 18.03 -9.00
C GLY A 198 7.24 19.16 -9.29
N GLY A 199 8.23 19.00 -10.16
CA GLY A 199 9.13 20.11 -10.54
C GLY A 199 10.43 19.67 -11.20
N GLU A 200 11.02 18.57 -10.72
CA GLU A 200 12.41 18.23 -11.02
C GLU A 200 12.53 16.82 -11.59
N ALA A 201 13.03 16.71 -12.82
CA ALA A 201 13.21 15.43 -13.50
C ALA A 201 14.28 14.55 -12.82
N GLU A 202 15.27 15.16 -12.15
CA GLU A 202 16.32 14.44 -11.43
C GLU A 202 15.76 13.65 -10.23
N GLU A 203 14.75 14.20 -9.56
CA GLU A 203 14.10 13.55 -8.42
C GLU A 203 13.41 12.24 -8.81
N ALA A 204 12.82 12.20 -10.00
CA ALA A 204 12.17 11.00 -10.52
C ALA A 204 13.12 9.80 -10.67
N ALA A 205 14.42 10.06 -10.90
CA ALA A 205 15.44 9.01 -11.02
C ALA A 205 15.77 8.31 -9.69
N HIS A 206 15.32 8.86 -8.55
CA HIS A 206 15.47 8.24 -7.23
C HIS A 206 14.34 7.28 -6.88
N TRP A 207 13.31 7.20 -7.72
CA TRP A 207 12.16 6.35 -7.50
C TRP A 207 12.26 5.03 -8.27
N ARG A 208 11.74 3.98 -7.65
CA ARG A 208 11.38 2.74 -8.32
C ARG A 208 9.96 2.37 -7.93
N ILE A 209 9.18 1.93 -8.91
CA ILE A 209 7.83 1.42 -8.72
C ILE A 209 7.82 -0.03 -9.20
N GLY A 210 7.67 -0.95 -8.25
CA GLY A 210 7.50 -2.36 -8.50
C GLY A 210 6.05 -2.68 -8.80
N ASP A 211 5.81 -3.42 -9.87
CA ASP A 211 4.48 -3.91 -10.21
C ASP A 211 4.05 -5.00 -9.24
N LEU A 212 2.84 -4.82 -8.70
CA LEU A 212 2.19 -5.83 -7.89
C LEU A 212 0.96 -6.35 -8.63
N SER A 213 1.19 -7.10 -9.70
CA SER A 213 0.15 -7.93 -10.32
C SER A 213 -0.42 -8.90 -9.28
N LEU A 214 -1.68 -8.67 -8.88
CA LEU A 214 -2.44 -9.49 -7.92
C LEU A 214 -3.37 -10.45 -8.65
N SER A 215 -4.28 -9.89 -9.44
CA SER A 215 -5.24 -10.60 -10.27
C SER A 215 -5.70 -9.70 -11.41
N PRO A 216 -6.37 -10.23 -12.45
CA PRO A 216 -6.94 -9.40 -13.51
C PRO A 216 -7.95 -8.35 -13.03
N THR A 217 -8.48 -8.49 -11.81
CA THR A 217 -9.49 -7.59 -11.23
C THR A 217 -8.92 -6.69 -10.14
N CYS A 218 -7.62 -6.78 -9.84
CA CYS A 218 -7.00 -5.98 -8.79
C CYS A 218 -5.60 -5.53 -9.24
N ALA A 219 -5.47 -4.22 -9.46
CA ALA A 219 -4.20 -3.57 -9.73
C ALA A 219 -3.44 -3.34 -8.41
N GLY A 220 -2.11 -3.30 -8.47
CA GLY A 220 -1.31 -2.96 -7.30
C GLY A 220 0.08 -2.48 -7.68
N ALA A 221 0.67 -1.69 -6.79
CA ALA A 221 2.02 -1.18 -6.94
C ALA A 221 2.72 -1.06 -5.58
N VAL A 222 4.05 -1.18 -5.61
CA VAL A 222 4.94 -0.87 -4.49
C VAL A 222 5.86 0.25 -4.94
N ALA A 223 6.00 1.31 -4.16
CA ALA A 223 6.88 2.43 -4.49
C ALA A 223 7.86 2.73 -3.36
N ALA A 224 9.07 3.10 -3.72
CA ALA A 224 10.05 3.64 -2.79
C ALA A 224 10.96 4.64 -3.50
N ARG A 225 11.42 5.65 -2.74
CA ARG A 225 12.45 6.61 -3.15
C ARG A 225 13.85 6.00 -2.94
N CYS A 226 14.04 4.83 -3.51
CA CYS A 226 15.29 4.08 -3.59
C CYS A 226 15.17 3.17 -4.82
N THR A 227 16.26 2.98 -5.56
CA THR A 227 16.23 2.27 -6.84
C THR A 227 16.65 0.81 -6.77
N ASP A 228 17.40 0.42 -5.74
CA ASP A 228 18.02 -0.91 -5.64
C ASP A 228 17.25 -1.84 -4.68
N TRP A 229 16.06 -2.26 -5.12
CA TRP A 229 15.25 -3.23 -4.37
C TRP A 229 14.36 -4.08 -5.29
N SER A 230 13.93 -5.24 -4.77
CA SER A 230 12.99 -6.15 -5.43
C SER A 230 11.86 -6.59 -4.50
N ILE A 231 10.71 -6.96 -5.09
CA ILE A 231 9.57 -7.51 -4.34
C ILE A 231 9.86 -8.98 -4.01
N VAL A 232 9.82 -9.32 -2.73
CA VAL A 232 9.77 -10.70 -2.25
C VAL A 232 8.34 -10.97 -1.78
N ARG A 233 7.60 -11.76 -2.55
CA ARG A 233 6.24 -12.17 -2.17
C ARG A 233 6.32 -13.18 -1.03
N MET A 234 5.60 -12.89 0.04
CA MET A 234 5.57 -13.71 1.25
C MET A 234 4.27 -14.50 1.30
N ASN A 235 4.35 -15.71 1.86
CA ASN A 235 3.22 -16.64 2.05
C ASN A 235 2.71 -16.64 3.49
#